data_AF-A0A933L6B7-F1
#
_entry.id   AF-A0A933L6B7-F1
#
_cell.length_a   1.000
_cell.length_b   1.000
_cell.length_c   1.000
_cell.angle_alpha   90.00
_cell.angle_beta   90.00
_cell.angle_gamma   90.00
#
_symmetry.space_group_name_H-M   'P 1'
#
loop_
_entity.id
_entity.type
_entity.pdbx_description
1 polymer ?
#
loop_
_entity_poly.entity_id
_entity_poly.type
_entity_poly.pdbx_seq_one_letter_code
_entity_poly.pdbx_strand_id
1 'polypeptide(L)'
;MSLFASLFPIVCWLAYNFGVRFVERHRPSLSVIMSLQRRRWVANITKRESPMDAILSGNLMQAVSLQASTSVLLVLAIFAAFGQISALMTTLNGLGLGRDYTATAMQIHLLVLLAIFVSSFFSFTLSLRQFNHFCIMVGAISHEVPATEEEIDSIAKLNSLAAKNFNNGIRAYYFAVPAVTWFASEWLAVVVTIVTVGIIIHREFFSSAHRVAASVAVIASRREQERLP
;
A
#
# COMPACT_ATOMS: atom_id res chain seq x y z
N MET A 1 -22.70 20.41 -1.85
CA MET A 1 -22.77 18.94 -2.04
C MET A 1 -21.54 18.43 -2.78
N SER A 2 -21.20 19.00 -3.94
CA SER A 2 -19.97 18.71 -4.70
C SER A 2 -18.67 18.71 -3.89
N LEU A 3 -18.44 19.73 -3.07
CA LEU A 3 -17.27 19.84 -2.18
C LEU A 3 -17.18 18.72 -1.15
N PHE A 4 -18.32 18.33 -0.56
CA PHE A 4 -18.37 17.23 0.40
C PHE A 4 -18.01 15.91 -0.27
N ALA A 5 -18.60 15.62 -1.43
CA ALA A 5 -18.29 14.40 -2.18
C ALA A 5 -16.82 14.34 -2.64
N SER A 6 -16.18 15.48 -2.90
CA SER A 6 -14.74 15.53 -3.25
C SER A 6 -13.82 15.34 -2.04
N LEU A 7 -14.18 15.86 -0.86
CA LEU A 7 -13.34 15.77 0.34
C LEU A 7 -13.57 14.49 1.14
N PHE A 8 -14.75 13.87 1.02
CA PHE A 8 -15.13 12.66 1.74
C PHE A 8 -14.14 11.49 1.56
N PRO A 9 -13.63 11.18 0.35
CA PRO A 9 -12.63 10.13 0.17
C PRO A 9 -11.32 10.40 0.91
N ILE A 10 -10.86 11.67 0.96
CA ILE A 10 -9.65 12.05 1.73
C ILE A 10 -9.91 11.88 3.24
N VAL A 11 -11.05 12.36 3.72
CA VAL A 11 -11.39 12.26 5.15
C VAL A 11 -11.48 10.78 5.55
N CYS A 12 -12.13 9.94 4.74
CA CYS A 12 -12.17 8.50 4.95
C CYS A 12 -10.78 7.85 4.87
N TRP A 13 -9.91 8.29 3.96
CA TRP A 13 -8.54 7.80 3.85
C TRP A 13 -7.70 8.15 5.09
N LEU A 14 -7.79 9.38 5.58
CA LEU A 14 -7.10 9.81 6.79
C LEU A 14 -7.64 9.07 8.02
N ALA A 15 -8.97 8.97 8.15
CA ALA A 15 -9.63 8.23 9.21
C ALA A 15 -9.25 6.74 9.18
N TYR A 16 -9.17 6.14 7.99
CA TYR A 16 -8.74 4.74 7.82
C TYR A 16 -7.29 4.56 8.27
N ASN A 17 -6.35 5.39 7.80
CA ASN A 17 -4.95 5.30 8.19
C ASN A 17 -4.73 5.48 9.70
N PHE A 18 -5.52 6.33 10.36
CA PHE A 18 -5.45 6.51 11.80
C PHE A 18 -6.14 5.36 12.56
N GLY A 19 -7.33 4.95 12.12
CA GLY A 19 -8.15 3.92 12.73
C GLY A 19 -7.54 2.52 12.64
N VAL A 20 -6.88 2.17 11.53
CA VAL A 20 -6.20 0.86 11.39
C VAL A 20 -5.17 0.64 12.49
N ARG A 21 -4.42 1.67 12.91
CA ARG A 21 -3.45 1.55 14.00
C ARG A 21 -4.10 1.16 15.32
N PHE A 22 -5.33 1.61 15.56
CA PHE A 22 -6.09 1.29 16.77
C PHE A 22 -6.69 -0.13 16.69
N VAL A 23 -7.19 -0.52 15.51
CA VAL A 23 -7.74 -1.86 15.27
C VAL A 23 -6.65 -2.93 15.31
N GLU A 24 -5.46 -2.65 14.78
CA GLU A 24 -4.29 -3.53 14.84
C GLU A 24 -3.90 -3.91 16.27
N ARG A 25 -4.26 -3.09 17.27
CA ARG A 25 -4.03 -3.38 18.69
C ARG A 25 -4.91 -4.52 19.22
N HIS A 26 -6.08 -4.75 18.62
CA HIS A 26 -7.05 -5.77 19.05
C HIS A 26 -7.07 -6.99 18.12
N ARG A 27 -6.78 -6.80 16.83
CA ARG A 27 -6.68 -7.87 15.83
C ARG A 27 -5.44 -7.62 14.97
N PRO A 28 -4.42 -8.50 14.99
CA PRO A 28 -3.25 -8.31 14.12
C PRO A 28 -3.71 -8.27 12.66
N SER A 29 -3.18 -7.35 11.85
CA SER A 29 -3.46 -7.32 10.42
C SER A 29 -2.70 -8.43 9.70
N LEU A 30 -3.07 -8.74 8.45
CA LEU A 30 -2.26 -9.63 7.61
C LEU A 30 -0.78 -9.20 7.53
N SER A 31 -0.51 -7.89 7.59
CA SER A 31 0.86 -7.37 7.56
C SER A 31 1.68 -7.77 8.79
N VAL A 32 1.03 -7.80 9.96
CA VAL A 32 1.61 -8.28 11.23
C VAL A 32 1.88 -9.78 11.16
N ILE A 33 0.95 -10.58 10.64
CA ILE A 33 1.21 -12.02 10.49
C ILE A 33 2.38 -12.27 9.53
N MET A 34 2.46 -11.51 8.45
CA MET A 34 3.55 -11.61 7.49
C MET A 34 4.90 -11.14 8.05
N SER A 35 4.95 -10.32 9.11
CA SER A 35 6.23 -9.94 9.72
C SER A 35 6.94 -11.13 10.35
N LEU A 36 6.18 -12.09 10.91
CA LEU A 36 6.73 -13.35 11.42
C LEU A 36 7.35 -14.18 10.30
N GLN A 37 6.70 -14.23 9.13
CA GLN A 37 7.25 -14.94 7.96
C GLN A 37 8.47 -14.24 7.37
N ARG A 38 8.49 -12.90 7.38
CA ARG A 38 9.70 -12.13 6.99
C ARG A 38 10.86 -12.42 7.93
N ARG A 39 10.61 -12.53 9.24
CA ARG A 39 11.62 -12.93 10.21
C ARG A 39 12.17 -14.33 9.93
N ARG A 40 11.28 -15.30 9.69
CA ARG A 40 11.69 -16.66 9.29
C ARG A 40 12.45 -16.68 7.98
N TRP A 41 12.06 -15.86 7.03
CA TRP A 41 12.78 -15.72 5.77
C TRP A 41 14.22 -15.27 6.03
N VAL A 42 14.43 -14.21 6.81
CA VAL A 42 15.77 -13.73 7.20
C VAL A 42 16.55 -14.80 7.99
N ALA A 43 15.93 -15.45 8.96
CA ALA A 43 16.57 -16.51 9.75
C ALA A 43 16.97 -17.74 8.91
N ASN A 44 16.31 -17.95 7.77
CA ASN A 44 16.69 -19.00 6.83
C ASN A 44 17.78 -18.54 5.87
N ILE A 45 17.77 -17.26 5.46
CA ILE A 45 18.84 -16.66 4.65
C ILE A 45 20.18 -16.85 5.37
N THR A 46 20.27 -16.59 6.67
CA THR A 46 21.55 -16.71 7.41
C THR A 46 22.11 -18.14 7.43
N LYS A 47 21.26 -19.15 7.23
CA LYS A 47 21.61 -20.58 7.28
C LYS A 47 21.83 -21.21 5.90
N ARG A 48 21.60 -20.48 4.81
CA ARG A 48 21.69 -21.02 3.45
C ARG A 48 22.25 -20.00 2.46
N GLU A 49 23.09 -20.47 1.55
CA GLU A 49 23.42 -19.72 0.35
C GLU A 49 22.49 -20.15 -0.77
N SER A 50 21.59 -19.24 -1.19
CA SER A 50 20.70 -19.50 -2.32
C SER A 50 20.46 -18.24 -3.14
N PRO A 51 20.55 -18.31 -4.49
CA PRO A 51 20.19 -17.17 -5.34
C PRO A 51 18.70 -16.82 -5.27
N MET A 52 17.86 -17.73 -4.73
CA MET A 52 16.42 -17.53 -4.61
C MET A 52 16.08 -16.26 -3.82
N ASP A 53 16.84 -15.95 -2.77
CA ASP A 53 16.55 -14.82 -1.90
C ASP A 53 16.82 -13.47 -2.59
N ALA A 54 17.84 -13.43 -3.46
CA ALA A 54 18.10 -12.28 -4.33
C ALA A 54 17.01 -12.10 -5.39
N ILE A 55 16.53 -13.20 -6.00
CA ILE A 55 15.44 -13.17 -7.00
C ILE A 55 14.14 -12.67 -6.36
N LEU A 56 13.76 -13.20 -5.19
CA LEU A 56 12.56 -12.78 -4.47
C LEU A 56 12.62 -11.30 -4.10
N SER A 57 13.76 -10.84 -3.58
CA SER A 57 13.97 -9.44 -3.22
C SER A 57 13.93 -8.52 -4.44
N GLY A 58 14.54 -8.94 -5.56
CA GLY A 58 14.49 -8.24 -6.84
C GLY A 58 13.06 -8.10 -7.38
N ASN A 59 12.26 -9.17 -7.32
CA ASN A 59 10.85 -9.13 -7.73
C ASN A 59 10.02 -8.16 -6.88
N LEU A 60 10.24 -8.13 -5.56
CA LEU A 60 9.58 -7.17 -4.67
C LEU A 60 9.94 -5.73 -5.03
N MET A 61 11.23 -5.44 -5.24
CA MET A 61 11.70 -4.12 -5.63
C MET A 61 11.14 -3.69 -6.99
N GLN A 62 11.10 -4.60 -7.97
CA GLN A 62 10.54 -4.33 -9.28
C GLN A 62 9.05 -3.96 -9.19
N ALA A 63 8.27 -4.69 -8.40
CA ALA A 63 6.86 -4.38 -8.17
C ALA A 63 6.68 -2.98 -7.53
N VAL A 64 7.51 -2.64 -6.54
CA VAL A 64 7.48 -1.31 -5.89
C VAL A 64 7.87 -0.21 -6.88
N SER A 65 8.90 -0.43 -7.69
CA SER A 65 9.39 0.52 -8.69
C SER A 65 8.34 0.79 -9.78
N LEU A 66 7.66 -0.27 -10.25
CA LEU A 66 6.56 -0.14 -11.21
C LEU A 66 5.45 0.74 -10.64
N GLN A 67 5.01 0.49 -9.40
CA GLN A 67 3.98 1.28 -8.73
C GLN A 67 4.40 2.74 -8.51
N ALA A 68 5.67 3.00 -8.17
CA ALA A 68 6.20 4.35 -8.06
C ALA A 68 6.13 5.08 -9.41
N SER A 69 6.54 4.41 -10.49
CA SER A 69 6.56 4.97 -11.84
C SER A 69 5.14 5.27 -12.35
N THR A 70 4.20 4.36 -12.14
CA THR A 70 2.78 4.58 -12.43
C THR A 70 2.23 5.79 -11.68
N SER A 71 2.66 6.01 -10.43
CA SER A 71 2.22 7.18 -9.64
C SER A 71 2.69 8.50 -10.26
N VAL A 72 3.92 8.55 -10.77
CA VAL A 72 4.44 9.72 -11.48
C VAL A 72 3.64 9.98 -12.75
N LEU A 73 3.33 8.93 -13.53
CA LEU A 73 2.50 9.07 -14.74
C LEU A 73 1.11 9.62 -14.42
N LEU A 74 0.47 9.16 -13.34
CA LEU A 74 -0.83 9.66 -12.91
C LEU A 74 -0.76 11.12 -12.43
N VAL A 75 0.30 11.49 -11.72
CA VAL A 75 0.58 12.89 -11.36
C VAL A 75 0.71 13.76 -12.61
N LEU A 76 1.48 13.33 -13.61
CA LEU A 76 1.62 14.05 -14.89
C LEU A 76 0.29 14.19 -15.63
N ALA A 77 -0.50 13.12 -15.68
CA ALA A 77 -1.82 13.14 -16.32
C ALA A 77 -2.76 14.17 -15.65
N ILE A 78 -2.70 14.29 -14.32
CA ILE A 78 -3.49 15.28 -13.57
C ILE A 78 -3.01 16.71 -13.87
N PHE A 79 -1.69 16.94 -13.92
CA PHE A 79 -1.16 18.25 -14.33
C PHE A 79 -1.58 18.63 -15.77
N ALA A 80 -1.57 17.67 -16.69
CA ALA A 80 -2.07 17.90 -18.05
C ALA A 80 -3.58 18.27 -18.05
N ALA A 81 -4.38 17.57 -17.23
CA ALA A 81 -5.80 17.87 -17.06
C ALA A 81 -6.03 19.27 -16.47
N PHE A 82 -5.19 19.72 -15.52
CA PHE A 82 -5.23 21.08 -14.97
C PHE A 82 -5.06 22.16 -16.05
N GLY A 83 -4.14 21.95 -17.00
CA GLY A 83 -3.93 22.88 -18.10
C GLY A 83 -5.10 22.97 -19.08
N GLN A 84 -6.01 21.99 -19.07
CA GLN A 84 -7.10 21.85 -20.04
C GLN A 84 -8.48 21.70 -19.38
N ILE A 85 -8.69 22.31 -18.20
CA ILE A 85 -9.95 22.18 -17.44
C ILE A 85 -11.17 22.53 -18.29
N SER A 86 -11.15 23.62 -19.06
CA SER A 86 -12.29 24.02 -19.89
C SER A 86 -12.64 22.96 -20.93
N ALA A 87 -11.64 22.40 -21.62
CA ALA A 87 -11.85 21.34 -22.62
C ALA A 87 -12.34 20.04 -21.98
N LEU A 88 -11.78 19.68 -20.81
CA LEU A 88 -12.22 18.53 -20.03
C LEU A 88 -13.69 18.68 -19.60
N MET A 89 -14.09 19.85 -19.11
CA MET A 89 -15.47 20.15 -18.73
C MET A 89 -16.43 20.04 -19.91
N THR A 90 -16.09 20.62 -21.06
CA THR A 90 -16.91 20.51 -22.28
C THR A 90 -17.09 19.05 -22.70
N THR A 91 -16.02 18.25 -22.62
CA THR A 91 -16.07 16.82 -22.94
C THR A 91 -16.96 16.05 -21.97
N LEU A 92 -16.83 16.31 -20.67
CA LEU A 92 -17.65 15.67 -19.63
C LEU A 92 -19.13 16.04 -19.73
N ASN A 93 -19.45 17.29 -20.08
CA ASN A 93 -20.82 17.73 -20.34
C ASN A 93 -21.40 17.04 -21.59
N GLY A 94 -20.57 16.83 -22.62
CA GLY A 94 -20.97 16.10 -23.83
C GLY A 94 -21.36 14.64 -23.60
N LEU A 95 -20.90 14.02 -22.51
CA LEU A 95 -21.28 12.65 -22.13
C LEU A 95 -22.73 12.54 -21.63
N GLY A 96 -23.43 13.67 -21.43
CA GLY A 96 -24.84 13.66 -21.04
C GLY A 96 -25.10 13.17 -19.60
N LEU A 97 -24.10 13.28 -18.72
CA LEU A 97 -24.20 12.88 -17.31
C LEU A 97 -25.14 13.76 -16.47
N GLY A 98 -25.81 14.75 -17.09
CA GLY A 98 -26.83 15.59 -16.46
C GLY A 98 -26.30 16.45 -15.32
N ARG A 99 -25.04 16.89 -15.41
CA ARG A 99 -24.34 17.55 -14.30
C ARG A 99 -23.54 18.75 -14.76
N ASP A 100 -23.71 19.86 -14.05
CA ASP A 100 -22.92 21.06 -14.27
C ASP A 100 -21.63 21.01 -13.46
N TYR A 101 -20.50 20.88 -14.14
CA TYR A 101 -19.19 21.02 -13.53
C TYR A 101 -18.86 22.51 -13.39
N THR A 102 -18.47 22.95 -12.19
CA THR A 102 -17.86 24.27 -12.02
C THR A 102 -16.34 24.16 -12.10
N ALA A 103 -15.68 25.18 -12.66
CA ALA A 103 -14.23 25.20 -12.79
C ALA A 103 -13.55 25.02 -11.42
N THR A 104 -14.06 25.68 -10.38
CA THR A 104 -13.54 25.56 -9.01
C THR A 104 -13.70 24.14 -8.46
N ALA A 105 -14.84 23.48 -8.69
CA ALA A 105 -15.02 22.09 -8.23
C ALA A 105 -14.06 21.13 -8.93
N MET A 106 -13.84 21.31 -10.23
CA MET A 106 -12.87 20.53 -11.01
C MET A 106 -11.45 20.72 -10.50
N GLN A 107 -11.02 21.96 -10.26
CA GLN A 107 -9.70 22.27 -9.71
C GLN A 107 -9.48 21.60 -8.35
N ILE A 108 -10.44 21.75 -7.43
CA ILE A 108 -10.34 21.14 -6.10
C ILE A 108 -10.27 19.61 -6.24
N HIS A 109 -11.09 19.01 -7.10
CA HIS A 109 -11.12 17.57 -7.26
C HIS A 109 -9.82 17.01 -7.87
N LEU A 110 -9.26 17.69 -8.86
CA LEU A 110 -7.96 17.35 -9.42
C LEU A 110 -6.83 17.53 -8.38
N LEU A 111 -6.90 18.55 -7.51
CA LEU A 111 -5.94 18.71 -6.40
C LEU A 111 -6.04 17.56 -5.39
N VAL A 112 -7.24 17.08 -5.12
CA VAL A 112 -7.48 15.90 -4.26
C VAL A 112 -6.82 14.66 -4.85
N LEU A 113 -7.06 14.36 -6.13
CA LEU A 113 -6.40 13.25 -6.82
C LEU A 113 -4.88 13.40 -6.83
N LEU A 114 -4.39 14.61 -7.11
CA LEU A 114 -2.96 14.93 -7.10
C LEU A 114 -2.34 14.62 -5.73
N ALA A 115 -2.97 15.06 -4.64
CA ALA A 115 -2.50 14.80 -3.28
C ALA A 115 -2.42 13.29 -2.97
N ILE A 116 -3.41 12.50 -3.39
CA ILE A 116 -3.42 11.05 -3.21
C ILE A 116 -2.25 10.38 -3.96
N PHE A 117 -2.03 10.72 -5.23
CA PHE A 117 -0.97 10.10 -6.02
C PHE A 117 0.42 10.55 -5.61
N VAL A 118 0.59 11.83 -5.23
CA VAL A 118 1.85 12.32 -4.65
C VAL A 118 2.16 11.60 -3.33
N SER A 119 1.17 11.45 -2.44
CA SER A 119 1.34 10.70 -1.19
C SER A 119 1.70 9.23 -1.44
N SER A 120 1.07 8.61 -2.44
CA SER A 120 1.37 7.24 -2.87
C SER A 120 2.80 7.11 -3.40
N PHE A 121 3.23 8.06 -4.24
CA PHE A 121 4.59 8.11 -4.79
C PHE A 121 5.66 8.19 -3.69
N PHE A 122 5.48 9.06 -2.70
CA PHE A 122 6.41 9.14 -1.56
C PHE A 122 6.45 7.84 -0.76
N SER A 123 5.30 7.21 -0.54
CA SER A 123 5.21 5.92 0.16
C SER A 123 5.94 4.81 -0.59
N PHE A 124 5.79 4.73 -1.92
CA PHE A 124 6.50 3.75 -2.74
C PHE A 124 8.01 4.04 -2.81
N THR A 125 8.42 5.30 -2.92
CA THR A 125 9.83 5.68 -2.91
C THR A 125 10.50 5.35 -1.57
N LEU A 126 9.81 5.60 -0.45
CA LEU A 126 10.26 5.19 0.89
C LEU A 126 10.39 3.67 1.01
N SER A 127 9.40 2.93 0.52
CA SER A 127 9.42 1.47 0.49
C SER A 127 10.59 0.93 -0.33
N LEU A 128 10.81 1.48 -1.54
CA LEU A 128 11.89 1.07 -2.43
C LEU A 128 13.27 1.28 -1.79
N ARG A 129 13.48 2.43 -1.14
CA ARG A 129 14.72 2.70 -0.38
C ARG A 129 14.94 1.69 0.74
N GLN A 130 13.89 1.35 1.49
CA GLN A 130 13.99 0.38 2.58
C GLN A 130 14.23 -1.04 2.07
N PHE A 131 13.64 -1.43 0.94
CA PHE A 131 13.97 -2.70 0.29
C PHE A 131 15.40 -2.73 -0.22
N ASN A 132 15.92 -1.64 -0.79
CA ASN A 132 17.33 -1.54 -1.17
C ASN A 132 18.26 -1.75 0.05
N HIS A 133 17.99 -1.07 1.17
CA HIS A 133 18.75 -1.27 2.40
C HIS A 133 18.62 -2.69 2.95
N PHE A 134 17.44 -3.31 2.84
CA PHE A 134 17.25 -4.72 3.18
C PHE A 134 18.13 -5.64 2.33
N CYS A 135 18.19 -5.44 1.01
CA CYS A 135 19.07 -6.21 0.12
C CYS A 135 20.55 -6.04 0.48
N ILE A 136 20.98 -4.82 0.82
CA ILE A 136 22.35 -4.55 1.26
C ILE A 136 22.67 -5.32 2.53
N MET A 137 21.79 -5.30 3.54
CA MET A 137 22.01 -6.05 4.78
C MET A 137 22.01 -7.55 4.55
N VAL A 138 21.11 -8.06 3.69
CA VAL A 138 21.10 -9.47 3.30
C VAL A 138 22.41 -9.87 2.63
N GLY A 139 22.92 -9.05 1.71
CA GLY A 139 24.20 -9.29 1.05
C GLY A 139 25.44 -9.12 1.95
N ALA A 140 25.27 -8.52 3.13
CA ALA A 140 26.34 -8.34 4.12
C ALA A 140 26.39 -9.49 5.16
N ILE A 141 25.43 -10.42 5.13
CA ILE A 141 25.43 -11.57 6.03
C ILE A 141 26.66 -12.45 5.75
N SER A 142 27.43 -12.73 6.80
CA SER A 142 28.48 -13.75 6.74
C SER A 142 27.91 -15.12 7.07
N HIS A 143 28.24 -16.14 6.26
CA HIS A 143 27.86 -17.52 6.54
C HIS A 143 28.88 -18.27 7.40
N GLU A 144 30.05 -17.68 7.65
CA GLU A 144 31.09 -18.27 8.50
C GLU A 144 30.79 -18.11 10.00
N VAL A 145 30.07 -17.04 10.35
CA VAL A 145 29.68 -16.72 11.72
C VAL A 145 28.17 -16.85 11.86
N PRO A 146 27.64 -17.58 12.85
CA PRO A 146 26.20 -17.64 13.09
C PRO A 146 25.66 -16.24 13.35
N ALA A 147 24.72 -15.80 12.53
CA ALA A 147 24.02 -14.53 12.74
C ALA A 147 23.30 -14.52 14.09
N THR A 148 23.39 -13.40 14.80
CA THR A 148 22.71 -13.23 16.09
C THR A 148 21.19 -13.02 15.89
N GLU A 149 20.39 -13.33 16.90
CA GLU A 149 18.95 -13.07 16.85
C GLU A 149 18.64 -11.57 16.69
N GLU A 150 19.48 -10.68 17.25
CA GLU A 150 19.34 -9.22 17.10
C GLU A 150 19.56 -8.76 15.66
N GLU A 151 20.53 -9.36 14.97
CA GLU A 151 20.81 -9.09 13.56
C GLU A 151 19.63 -9.54 12.68
N ILE A 152 19.16 -10.77 12.89
CA ILE A 152 17.99 -11.33 12.19
C ILE A 152 16.76 -10.43 12.40
N ASP A 153 16.50 -10.02 13.63
CA ASP A 153 15.37 -9.15 13.97
C ASP A 153 15.49 -7.77 13.32
N SER A 154 16.70 -7.19 13.29
CA SER A 154 16.94 -5.88 12.68
C SER A 154 16.70 -5.89 11.19
N ILE A 155 17.20 -6.92 10.49
CA ILE A 155 17.00 -7.10 9.05
C ILE A 155 15.52 -7.34 8.73
N ALA A 156 14.85 -8.19 9.51
CA ALA A 156 13.43 -8.50 9.35
C ALA A 156 12.51 -7.30 9.63
N LYS A 157 12.88 -6.45 10.61
CA LYS A 157 12.17 -5.20 10.91
C LYS A 157 12.26 -4.23 9.73
N LEU A 158 13.41 -4.09 9.08
CA LEU A 158 13.54 -3.21 7.92
C LEU A 158 12.69 -3.68 6.74
N ASN A 159 12.69 -4.98 6.46
CA ASN A 159 11.82 -5.58 5.44
C ASN A 159 10.32 -5.34 5.76
N SER A 160 9.94 -5.51 7.03
CA SER A 160 8.57 -5.23 7.47
C SER A 160 8.18 -3.76 7.34
N LEU A 161 9.12 -2.83 7.59
CA LEU A 161 8.92 -1.40 7.39
C LEU A 161 8.75 -1.05 5.90
N ALA A 162 9.57 -1.65 5.03
CA ALA A 162 9.46 -1.53 3.57
C ALA A 162 8.08 -1.98 3.08
N ALA A 163 7.64 -3.16 3.52
CA ALA A 163 6.32 -3.70 3.18
C ALA A 163 5.17 -2.84 3.73
N LYS A 164 5.33 -2.24 4.93
CA LYS A 164 4.33 -1.32 5.49
C LYS A 164 4.17 -0.07 4.62
N ASN A 165 5.27 0.54 4.19
CA ASN A 165 5.24 1.69 3.28
C ASN A 165 4.66 1.34 1.91
N PHE A 166 4.95 0.15 1.39
CA PHE A 166 4.34 -0.34 0.16
C PHE A 166 2.82 -0.45 0.29
N ASN A 167 2.34 -1.07 1.37
CA ASN A 167 0.90 -1.20 1.64
C ASN A 167 0.22 0.15 1.85
N ASN A 168 0.89 1.12 2.47
CA ASN A 168 0.37 2.48 2.61
C ASN A 168 0.15 3.15 1.25
N GLY A 169 1.12 3.02 0.33
CA GLY A 169 0.98 3.53 -1.04
C GLY A 169 -0.16 2.84 -1.81
N ILE A 170 -0.28 1.52 -1.72
CA ILE A 170 -1.40 0.77 -2.32
C ILE A 170 -2.75 1.23 -1.75
N ARG A 171 -2.82 1.44 -0.42
CA ARG A 171 -4.06 1.91 0.21
C ARG A 171 -4.46 3.28 -0.32
N ALA A 172 -3.54 4.23 -0.41
CA ALA A 172 -3.81 5.53 -1.01
C ALA A 172 -4.33 5.38 -2.46
N TYR A 173 -3.74 4.49 -3.26
CA TYR A 173 -4.25 4.15 -4.60
C TYR A 173 -5.71 3.70 -4.62
N TYR A 174 -6.12 2.85 -3.68
CA TYR A 174 -7.52 2.42 -3.62
C TYR A 174 -8.48 3.58 -3.37
N PHE A 175 -8.07 4.61 -2.62
CA PHE A 175 -8.88 5.80 -2.41
C PHE A 175 -8.89 6.77 -3.60
N ALA A 176 -7.98 6.61 -4.58
CA ALA A 176 -8.08 7.32 -5.85
C ALA A 176 -9.23 6.81 -6.72
N VAL A 177 -9.63 5.54 -6.61
CA VAL A 177 -10.72 4.95 -7.41
C VAL A 177 -12.07 5.63 -7.12
N PRO A 178 -12.54 5.75 -5.86
CA PRO A 178 -13.73 6.53 -5.56
C PRO A 178 -13.64 7.99 -6.01
N ALA A 179 -12.47 8.62 -5.88
CA ALA A 179 -12.27 9.98 -6.35
C ALA A 179 -12.51 10.07 -7.87
N VAL A 180 -11.94 9.17 -8.69
CA VAL A 180 -12.23 9.14 -10.14
C VAL A 180 -13.72 8.97 -10.45
N THR A 181 -14.46 8.18 -9.66
CA THR A 181 -15.90 8.00 -9.89
C THR A 181 -16.75 9.24 -9.64
N TRP A 182 -16.18 10.27 -8.99
CA TRP A 182 -16.82 11.58 -8.86
C TRP A 182 -17.10 12.22 -10.21
N PHE A 183 -16.30 11.96 -11.25
CA PHE A 183 -16.58 12.44 -12.60
C PHE A 183 -17.85 11.83 -13.22
N ALA A 184 -18.35 10.72 -12.69
CA ALA A 184 -19.64 10.15 -13.11
C ALA A 184 -20.80 10.69 -12.27
N SER A 185 -20.68 10.66 -10.94
CA SER A 185 -21.72 11.15 -10.02
C SER A 185 -21.17 11.38 -8.61
N GLU A 186 -21.68 12.42 -7.92
CA GLU A 186 -21.33 12.72 -6.51
C GLU A 186 -21.67 11.57 -5.59
N TRP A 187 -22.84 10.97 -5.78
CA TRP A 187 -23.30 9.86 -4.96
C TRP A 187 -22.53 8.58 -5.24
N LEU A 188 -22.11 8.38 -6.49
CA LEU A 188 -21.33 7.20 -6.87
C LEU A 188 -19.95 7.25 -6.21
N ALA A 189 -19.32 8.42 -6.10
CA ALA A 189 -18.09 8.60 -5.33
C ALA A 189 -18.26 8.21 -3.84
N VAL A 190 -19.36 8.61 -3.22
CA VAL A 190 -19.65 8.27 -1.81
C VAL A 190 -19.87 6.76 -1.65
N VAL A 191 -20.72 6.15 -2.49
CA VAL A 191 -21.01 4.71 -2.45
C VAL A 191 -19.74 3.90 -2.69
N VAL A 192 -18.97 4.25 -3.73
CA VAL A 192 -17.72 3.56 -4.05
C VAL A 192 -16.70 3.74 -2.93
N THR A 193 -16.65 4.90 -2.26
CA THR A 193 -15.78 5.09 -1.08
C THR A 193 -16.15 4.12 0.04
N ILE A 194 -17.43 3.98 0.36
CA ILE A 194 -17.91 3.06 1.41
C ILE A 194 -17.57 1.61 1.03
N VAL A 195 -17.81 1.23 -0.23
CA VAL A 195 -17.47 -0.10 -0.74
C VAL A 195 -15.97 -0.35 -0.68
N THR A 196 -15.14 0.61 -1.10
CA THR A 196 -13.68 0.51 -1.02
C THR A 196 -13.21 0.35 0.42
N VAL A 197 -13.72 1.14 1.37
CA VAL A 197 -13.40 0.98 2.80
C VAL A 197 -13.79 -0.41 3.29
N GLY A 198 -15.00 -0.88 2.96
CA GLY A 198 -15.46 -2.23 3.31
C GLY A 198 -14.58 -3.33 2.75
N ILE A 199 -14.17 -3.22 1.48
CA ILE A 199 -13.26 -4.17 0.83
C ILE A 199 -11.89 -4.17 1.51
N ILE A 200 -11.32 -3.00 1.81
CA ILE A 200 -9.99 -2.93 2.45
C ILE A 200 -10.07 -3.54 3.86
N ILE A 201 -11.10 -3.22 4.66
CA ILE A 201 -11.29 -3.80 6.00
C ILE A 201 -11.44 -5.32 5.90
N HIS A 202 -12.31 -5.80 5.01
CA HIS A 202 -12.53 -7.23 4.82
C HIS A 202 -11.22 -7.93 4.40
N ARG A 203 -10.47 -7.32 3.47
CA ARG A 203 -9.21 -7.90 2.98
C ARG A 203 -8.12 -7.93 4.04
N GLU A 204 -8.05 -6.89 4.88
CA GLU A 204 -6.98 -6.72 5.88
C GLU A 204 -7.20 -7.61 7.13
N PHE A 205 -8.46 -7.86 7.51
CA PHE A 205 -8.81 -8.57 8.76
C PHE A 205 -9.58 -9.89 8.58
N PHE A 206 -10.33 -10.07 7.49
CA PHE A 206 -11.27 -11.20 7.33
C PHE A 206 -10.97 -12.13 6.15
N SER A 207 -10.02 -11.77 5.28
CA SER A 207 -9.68 -12.57 4.09
C SER A 207 -9.23 -13.98 4.45
N SER A 208 -9.56 -14.96 3.60
CA SER A 208 -9.05 -16.34 3.67
C SER A 208 -7.52 -16.38 3.74
N ALA A 209 -6.83 -15.45 3.08
CA ALA A 209 -5.39 -15.29 3.16
C ALA A 209 -4.91 -14.96 4.58
N HIS A 210 -5.68 -14.21 5.38
CA HIS A 210 -5.38 -13.94 6.79
C HIS A 210 -5.45 -15.23 7.61
N ARG A 211 -6.51 -16.03 7.44
CA ARG A 211 -6.67 -17.31 8.15
C ARG A 211 -5.59 -18.31 7.78
N VAL A 212 -5.21 -18.39 6.51
CA VAL A 212 -4.15 -19.28 6.02
C VAL A 212 -2.78 -18.80 6.47
N ALA A 213 -2.49 -17.51 6.40
CA ALA A 213 -1.23 -16.98 6.92
C ALA A 213 -1.10 -17.18 8.44
N ALA A 214 -2.20 -17.01 9.19
CA ALA A 214 -2.27 -17.27 10.62
C ALA A 214 -1.99 -18.75 10.92
N SER A 215 -2.60 -19.69 10.19
CA SER A 215 -2.37 -21.12 10.40
C SER A 215 -0.93 -21.52 10.08
N VAL A 216 -0.35 -21.00 8.99
CA VAL A 216 1.06 -21.26 8.64
C VAL A 216 2.01 -20.66 9.68
N ALA A 217 1.71 -19.47 10.21
CA ALA A 217 2.49 -18.86 11.29
C ALA A 217 2.50 -19.74 12.55
N VAL A 218 1.34 -20.25 12.96
CA VAL A 218 1.15 -21.14 14.13
C VAL A 218 1.81 -22.50 13.91
N ILE A 219 1.69 -23.11 12.72
CA ILE A 219 2.32 -24.40 12.42
C ILE A 219 3.84 -24.28 12.52
N ALA A 220 4.40 -23.24 11.93
CA ALA A 220 5.85 -23.08 11.97
C ALA A 220 6.36 -22.64 13.37
N SER A 221 5.53 -22.03 14.24
CA SER A 221 5.95 -21.75 15.63
C SER A 221 5.96 -23.01 16.48
N ARG A 222 5.02 -23.96 16.24
CA ARG A 222 5.05 -25.28 16.87
C ARG A 222 6.30 -26.07 16.48
N ARG A 223 6.70 -26.05 15.20
CA ARG A 223 7.93 -26.71 14.74
C ARG A 223 9.20 -26.11 15.35
N GLU A 224 9.23 -24.82 15.61
CA GLU A 224 10.35 -24.18 16.33
C GLU A 224 10.40 -24.61 17.80
N GLN A 225 9.25 -24.76 18.47
CA GLN A 225 9.17 -25.26 19.84
C GLN A 225 9.55 -26.75 19.96
N GLU A 226 9.16 -27.59 19.01
CA GLU A 226 9.51 -29.02 18.97
C GLU A 226 11.01 -29.27 18.67
N ARG A 227 11.74 -28.26 18.18
CA ARG A 227 13.18 -28.33 17.89
C ARG A 227 14.06 -27.84 19.05
N LEU A 228 13.47 -27.30 20.12
CA LEU A 228 14.20 -26.95 21.33
C LEU A 228 14.32 -28.20 22.22
N PRO A 229 15.54 -28.56 22.66
CA PRO A 229 15.80 -29.76 23.47
C PRO A 229 15.17 -29.70 24.87
#